data_AF-A0A1N6XL34-F1
#
_entry.id   AF-A0A1N6XL34-F1
#
_cell.length_a   1.000
_cell.length_b   1.000
_cell.length_c   1.000
_cell.angle_alpha   90.00
_cell.angle_beta   90.00
_cell.angle_gamma   90.00
#
_symmetry.space_group_name_H-M   'P 1'
#
loop_
_entity.id
_entity.type
_entity.pdbx_description
1 polymer ?
#
loop_
_entity_poly.entity_id
_entity_poly.type
_entity_poly.pdbx_seq_one_letter_code
_entity_poly.pdbx_strand_id
1 'polypeptide(L)'
;MIHLNNIHTFELSGLGKAPFEIVAPKKNPFDADRGEIFWCEHCGTALKNRYFVKSSYGRVSVVGIDCLKKIGDAGLEAGVLRLKREHAQLQREAKLAQTQAERDERQRRTNGGLTNAELIQQLEEQREALCQTLHAEMLEHPIVGMLTRFGFEMSMCHIALCGETYTPGQLQPLKKIITKKLSGARKGSKSYLAHLSEASDRVDQLQARLWIKKTPSATKSTPC
;
A
#
# COMPACT_ATOMS: atom_id res chain seq x y z
N MET A 1 47.29 -23.89 -38.61
CA MET A 1 46.16 -24.70 -38.12
C MET A 1 44.91 -24.18 -38.80
N ILE A 2 44.38 -24.92 -39.77
CA ILE A 2 43.14 -24.57 -40.45
C ILE A 2 42.03 -24.79 -39.42
N HIS A 3 41.35 -23.73 -38.98
CA HIS A 3 40.09 -23.89 -38.26
C HIS A 3 39.13 -24.59 -39.21
N LEU A 4 38.96 -25.90 -39.02
CA LEU A 4 37.85 -26.63 -39.60
C LEU A 4 36.60 -25.87 -39.19
N ASN A 5 35.94 -25.26 -40.18
CA ASN A 5 34.64 -24.62 -39.99
C ASN A 5 33.75 -25.66 -39.32
N ASN A 6 33.52 -25.50 -38.02
CA ASN A 6 32.66 -26.37 -37.25
C ASN A 6 31.23 -26.02 -37.68
N ILE A 7 30.80 -26.62 -38.79
CA ILE A 7 29.47 -26.42 -39.35
C ILE A 7 28.47 -26.80 -38.27
N HIS A 8 27.62 -25.86 -37.89
CA HIS A 8 26.67 -26.07 -36.81
C HIS A 8 25.65 -27.16 -37.20
N THR A 9 25.28 -28.05 -36.28
CA THR A 9 24.46 -29.25 -36.56
C THR A 9 23.14 -28.94 -37.27
N PHE A 10 22.51 -27.80 -36.95
CA PHE A 10 21.31 -27.33 -37.64
C PHE A 10 21.52 -26.91 -39.10
N GLU A 11 22.73 -26.46 -39.47
CA GLU A 11 23.05 -26.19 -40.88
C GLU A 11 23.11 -27.49 -41.69
N LEU A 12 23.66 -28.56 -41.10
CA LEU A 12 23.71 -29.89 -41.74
C LEU A 12 22.31 -30.44 -42.02
N SER A 13 21.32 -30.09 -41.19
CA SER A 13 19.92 -30.45 -41.40
C SER A 13 19.13 -29.46 -42.26
N GLY A 14 19.79 -28.42 -42.78
CA GLY A 14 19.16 -27.47 -43.71
C GLY A 14 18.22 -26.46 -43.04
N LEU A 15 18.35 -26.19 -41.74
CA LEU A 15 17.52 -25.21 -41.01
C LEU A 15 17.95 -23.74 -41.26
N GLY A 16 19.00 -23.51 -42.06
CA GLY A 16 19.56 -22.20 -42.37
C GLY A 16 21.04 -22.13 -42.02
N LYS A 17 21.57 -20.91 -41.84
CA LYS A 17 22.93 -20.68 -41.33
C LYS A 17 22.91 -20.10 -39.92
N ALA A 18 23.93 -20.43 -39.15
CA ALA A 18 24.26 -19.82 -37.88
C ALA A 18 24.56 -18.32 -38.05
N PRO A 19 24.53 -17.53 -36.95
CA PRO A 19 24.04 -17.89 -35.62
C PRO A 19 22.53 -18.17 -35.62
N PHE A 20 22.10 -18.99 -34.66
CA PHE A 20 20.70 -19.32 -34.44
C PHE A 20 20.21 -18.62 -33.16
N GLU A 21 18.99 -18.09 -33.20
CA GLU A 21 18.37 -17.44 -32.04
C GLU A 21 17.02 -18.10 -31.72
N ILE A 22 16.72 -18.28 -30.43
CA ILE A 22 15.38 -18.68 -30.02
C ILE A 22 14.45 -17.47 -30.05
N VAL A 23 13.39 -17.60 -30.84
CA VAL A 23 12.36 -16.58 -31.01
C VAL A 23 11.02 -17.07 -30.48
N ALA A 24 10.18 -16.16 -30.00
CA ALA A 24 8.79 -16.42 -29.69
C ALA A 24 7.93 -15.72 -30.75
N PRO A 25 7.32 -16.45 -31.71
CA PRO A 25 6.48 -15.81 -32.73
C PRO A 25 5.26 -15.14 -32.06
N LYS A 26 5.03 -13.86 -32.39
CA LYS A 26 3.94 -13.03 -31.80
C LYS A 26 2.53 -13.52 -32.16
N LYS A 27 2.40 -14.19 -33.32
CA LYS A 27 1.19 -14.85 -33.77
C LYS A 27 1.60 -16.25 -34.18
N ASN A 28 1.32 -17.24 -33.33
CA ASN A 28 1.21 -18.60 -33.82
C ASN A 28 -0.22 -18.74 -34.34
N PRO A 29 -0.46 -18.94 -35.64
CA PRO A 29 -1.81 -19.27 -36.12
C PRO A 29 -2.32 -20.62 -35.59
N PHE A 30 -1.46 -21.37 -34.90
CA PHE A 30 -1.72 -22.66 -34.31
C PHE A 30 -1.67 -22.53 -32.78
N ASP A 31 -2.82 -22.23 -32.18
CA ASP A 31 -3.01 -22.22 -30.74
C ASP A 31 -2.64 -23.59 -30.17
N ALA A 32 -1.79 -23.60 -29.14
CA ALA A 32 -1.38 -24.85 -28.48
C ALA A 32 -2.57 -25.66 -27.92
N ASP A 33 -3.73 -25.02 -27.74
CA ASP A 33 -4.96 -25.63 -27.21
C ASP A 33 -5.69 -26.55 -28.19
N ARG A 34 -5.35 -26.52 -29.50
CA ARG A 34 -5.98 -27.40 -30.50
C ARG A 34 -5.39 -28.82 -30.55
N GLY A 35 -4.38 -29.13 -29.73
CA GLY A 35 -3.79 -30.47 -29.66
C GLY A 35 -3.02 -30.90 -30.91
N GLU A 36 -2.61 -29.95 -31.76
CA GLU A 36 -1.86 -30.25 -32.98
C GLU A 36 -0.47 -30.81 -32.65
N ILE A 37 -0.14 -31.94 -33.26
CA ILE A 37 1.15 -32.62 -33.10
C ILE A 37 2.16 -31.94 -34.02
N PHE A 38 3.19 -31.33 -33.43
CA PHE A 38 4.31 -30.77 -34.17
C PHE A 38 5.40 -31.82 -34.37
N TRP A 39 6.11 -31.75 -35.49
CA TRP A 39 7.26 -32.60 -35.77
C TRP A 39 8.52 -31.73 -35.76
N CYS A 40 9.58 -32.21 -35.12
CA CYS A 40 10.87 -31.53 -35.11
C CYS A 40 11.45 -31.49 -36.53
N GLU A 41 11.79 -30.30 -37.04
CA GLU A 41 12.39 -30.16 -38.37
C GLU A 41 13.82 -30.73 -38.45
N HIS A 42 14.48 -30.93 -37.31
CA HIS A 42 15.83 -31.51 -37.27
C HIS A 42 15.83 -33.04 -37.26
N CYS A 43 15.02 -33.68 -36.42
CA CYS A 43 15.05 -35.13 -36.20
C CYS A 43 13.73 -35.86 -36.50
N GLY A 44 12.69 -35.14 -36.93
CA GLY A 44 11.39 -35.72 -37.27
C GLY A 44 10.60 -36.32 -36.11
N THR A 45 10.95 -36.02 -34.85
CA THR A 45 10.24 -36.54 -33.68
C THR A 45 9.05 -35.65 -33.31
N ALA A 46 7.93 -36.26 -32.88
CA ALA A 46 6.76 -35.54 -32.40
C ALA A 46 7.08 -34.73 -31.13
N LEU A 47 6.65 -33.47 -31.10
CA LEU A 47 6.99 -32.48 -30.07
C LEU A 47 5.75 -32.13 -29.25
N LYS A 48 5.86 -32.31 -27.93
CA LYS A 48 4.92 -31.72 -26.96
C LYS A 48 5.26 -30.26 -26.67
N ASN A 49 6.55 -29.98 -26.47
CA ASN A 49 7.08 -28.63 -26.23
C ASN A 49 7.92 -28.20 -27.43
N ARG A 50 7.43 -27.20 -28.16
CA ARG A 50 8.05 -26.67 -29.39
C ARG A 50 8.83 -25.39 -29.11
N TYR A 51 9.99 -25.25 -29.74
CA TYR A 51 10.79 -24.02 -29.72
C TYR A 51 11.03 -23.57 -31.16
N PHE A 52 10.94 -22.26 -31.39
CA PHE A 52 11.17 -21.66 -32.70
C PHE A 52 12.58 -21.11 -32.73
N VAL A 53 13.37 -21.59 -33.69
CA VAL A 53 14.75 -21.16 -33.89
C VAL A 53 14.81 -20.39 -35.19
N LYS A 54 15.29 -19.15 -35.12
CA LYS A 54 15.51 -18.28 -36.28
C LYS A 54 16.98 -18.33 -36.68
N SER A 55 17.24 -18.71 -37.92
CA SER A 55 18.57 -18.65 -38.53
C SER A 55 18.96 -17.21 -38.87
N SER A 56 20.24 -16.97 -39.17
CA SER A 56 20.74 -15.66 -39.61
C SER A 56 20.12 -15.19 -40.94
N TYR A 57 19.67 -16.12 -41.78
CA TYR A 57 18.89 -15.83 -43.00
C TYR A 57 17.41 -15.52 -42.75
N GLY A 58 16.98 -15.52 -41.48
CA GLY A 58 15.60 -15.20 -41.10
C GLY A 58 14.61 -16.35 -41.23
N ARG A 59 15.03 -17.54 -41.69
CA ARG A 59 14.20 -18.75 -41.66
C ARG A 59 13.95 -19.16 -40.22
N VAL A 60 12.68 -19.39 -39.87
CA VAL A 60 12.24 -19.90 -38.57
C VAL A 60 11.88 -21.37 -38.71
N SER A 61 12.48 -22.21 -37.88
CA SER A 61 12.26 -23.66 -37.84
C SER A 61 11.79 -24.11 -36.47
N VAL A 62 10.97 -25.15 -36.42
CA VAL A 62 10.46 -25.73 -35.17
C VAL A 62 11.33 -26.90 -34.72
N VAL A 63 11.86 -26.83 -33.50
CA VAL A 63 12.69 -27.87 -32.91
C VAL A 63 12.28 -28.23 -31.49
N GLY A 64 12.60 -29.46 -31.09
CA GLY A 64 12.37 -29.97 -29.74
C GLY A 64 13.47 -29.58 -28.76
N ILE A 65 13.14 -29.61 -27.47
CA ILE A 65 14.11 -29.32 -26.39
C ILE A 65 15.29 -30.30 -26.39
N ASP A 66 15.07 -31.56 -26.76
CA ASP A 66 16.11 -32.58 -26.76
C ASP A 66 17.14 -32.32 -27.86
N CYS A 67 16.70 -31.83 -29.02
CA CYS A 67 17.61 -31.40 -30.09
C CYS A 67 18.43 -30.19 -29.67
N LEU A 68 17.81 -29.20 -29.02
CA LEU A 68 18.53 -28.03 -28.51
C LEU A 68 19.63 -28.41 -27.51
N LYS A 69 19.34 -29.32 -26.57
CA LYS A 69 20.33 -29.82 -25.59
C LYS A 69 21.46 -30.63 -26.23
N LYS A 70 21.13 -31.49 -27.21
CA LYS A 70 22.13 -32.35 -27.87
C LYS A 70 23.14 -31.56 -28.70
N ILE A 71 22.79 -30.36 -29.13
CA ILE A 71 23.66 -29.50 -29.94
C ILE A 71 24.73 -28.82 -29.09
N GLY A 72 24.44 -28.55 -27.81
CA GLY A 72 25.39 -27.90 -26.91
C GLY A 72 25.66 -26.42 -27.23
N ASP A 73 24.80 -25.77 -28.01
CA ASP A 73 24.88 -24.32 -28.22
C ASP A 73 24.35 -23.59 -26.98
N ALA A 74 25.29 -23.05 -26.19
CA ALA A 74 24.99 -22.32 -24.96
C ALA A 74 24.07 -21.11 -25.19
N GLY A 75 24.11 -20.48 -26.36
CA GLY A 75 23.24 -19.36 -26.71
C GLY A 75 21.78 -19.79 -26.85
N LEU A 76 21.53 -20.93 -27.47
CA LEU A 76 20.20 -21.50 -27.61
C LEU A 76 19.63 -21.99 -26.27
N GLU A 77 20.44 -22.68 -25.46
CA GLU A 77 20.02 -23.09 -24.12
C GLU A 77 19.68 -21.89 -23.23
N ALA A 78 20.50 -20.85 -23.26
CA ALA A 78 20.22 -19.58 -22.57
C ALA A 78 18.91 -18.95 -23.06
N GLY A 79 18.64 -19.00 -24.37
CA GLY A 79 17.39 -18.55 -24.97
C GLY A 79 16.16 -19.29 -24.45
N VAL A 80 16.22 -20.63 -24.32
CA VAL A 80 15.14 -21.44 -23.73
C VAL A 80 14.89 -21.03 -22.27
N LEU A 81 15.97 -20.92 -21.50
CA LEU A 81 15.89 -20.52 -20.09
C LEU A 81 15.35 -19.10 -19.91
N ARG A 82 15.63 -18.19 -20.84
CA ARG A 82 15.05 -16.83 -20.87
C ARG A 82 13.53 -16.91 -21.05
N LEU A 83 13.04 -17.58 -22.09
CA LEU A 83 11.60 -17.70 -22.35
C LEU A 83 10.84 -18.37 -21.19
N LYS A 84 11.41 -19.41 -20.59
CA LYS A 84 10.80 -20.06 -19.41
C LYS A 84 10.68 -19.11 -18.22
N ARG A 85 11.69 -18.27 -17.99
CA ARG A 85 11.67 -17.27 -16.90
C ARG A 85 10.61 -16.21 -17.15
N GLU A 86 10.54 -15.67 -18.37
CA GLU A 86 9.52 -14.69 -18.77
C GLU A 86 8.11 -15.26 -18.60
N HIS A 87 7.86 -16.48 -19.08
CA HIS A 87 6.57 -17.14 -18.92
C HIS A 87 6.21 -17.38 -17.44
N ALA A 88 7.16 -17.85 -16.64
CA ALA A 88 6.95 -18.05 -15.20
C ALA A 88 6.67 -16.72 -14.48
N GLN A 89 7.30 -15.63 -14.90
CA GLN A 89 7.03 -14.30 -14.36
C GLN A 89 5.61 -13.84 -14.70
N LEU A 90 5.21 -13.93 -15.98
CA LEU A 90 3.86 -13.59 -16.41
C LEU A 90 2.78 -14.40 -15.66
N GLN A 91 3.00 -15.70 -15.46
CA GLN A 91 2.09 -16.54 -14.68
C GLN A 91 2.00 -16.12 -13.21
N ARG A 92 3.13 -15.73 -12.60
CA ARG A 92 3.16 -15.24 -11.22
C ARG A 92 2.41 -13.92 -11.09
N GLU A 93 2.65 -12.98 -12.00
CA GLU A 93 1.96 -11.69 -12.03
C GLU A 93 0.45 -11.87 -12.20
N ALA A 94 0.01 -12.73 -13.12
CA ALA A 94 -1.40 -13.04 -13.32
C ALA A 94 -2.04 -13.67 -12.06
N LYS A 95 -1.35 -14.61 -11.41
CA LYS A 95 -1.85 -15.24 -10.18
C LYS A 95 -1.94 -14.24 -9.03
N LEU A 96 -0.93 -13.38 -8.87
CA LEU A 96 -0.93 -12.34 -7.84
C LEU A 96 -2.08 -11.35 -8.07
N ALA A 97 -2.33 -10.93 -9.31
CA ALA A 97 -3.44 -10.06 -9.65
C ALA A 97 -4.80 -10.70 -9.33
N GLN A 98 -4.99 -11.99 -9.64
CA GLN A 98 -6.21 -12.72 -9.30
C GLN A 98 -6.41 -12.84 -7.79
N THR A 99 -5.38 -13.27 -7.05
CA THR A 99 -5.46 -13.39 -5.59
C THR A 99 -5.72 -12.03 -4.92
N GLN A 100 -5.14 -10.95 -5.44
CA GLN A 100 -5.38 -9.61 -4.95
C GLN A 100 -6.83 -9.18 -5.21
N ALA A 101 -7.36 -9.40 -6.42
CA ALA A 101 -8.74 -9.11 -6.76
C ALA A 101 -9.74 -9.87 -5.88
N GLU A 102 -9.50 -11.17 -5.63
CA GLU A 102 -10.32 -11.99 -4.73
C GLU A 102 -10.27 -11.48 -3.28
N ARG A 103 -9.08 -11.08 -2.80
CA ARG A 103 -8.91 -10.50 -1.47
C ARG A 103 -9.67 -9.19 -1.33
N ASP A 104 -9.59 -8.32 -2.33
CA ASP A 104 -10.24 -7.01 -2.32
C ASP A 104 -11.77 -7.17 -2.40
N GLU A 105 -12.28 -8.06 -3.24
CA GLU A 105 -13.70 -8.40 -3.30
C GLU A 105 -14.22 -8.94 -1.96
N ARG A 106 -13.45 -9.81 -1.30
CA ARG A 106 -13.80 -10.31 0.04
C ARG A 106 -13.88 -9.17 1.06
N GLN A 107 -12.94 -8.22 1.02
CA GLN A 107 -12.97 -7.05 1.90
C GLN A 107 -14.19 -6.17 1.63
N ARG A 108 -14.49 -5.90 0.35
CA ARG A 108 -15.65 -5.11 -0.04
C ARG A 108 -16.95 -5.73 0.47
N ARG A 109 -17.11 -7.05 0.42
CA ARG A 109 -18.31 -7.72 0.98
C ARG A 109 -18.45 -7.52 2.49
N THR A 110 -17.35 -7.56 3.23
CA THR A 110 -17.38 -7.41 4.70
C THR A 110 -17.54 -5.95 5.14
N ASN A 111 -16.94 -5.00 4.42
CA ASN A 111 -16.88 -3.60 4.84
C ASN A 111 -17.91 -2.70 4.12
N GLY A 112 -19.02 -3.26 3.65
CA GLY A 112 -20.09 -2.47 3.02
C GLY A 112 -19.68 -1.82 1.69
N GLY A 113 -18.82 -2.47 0.91
CA GLY A 113 -18.40 -2.03 -0.43
C GLY A 113 -16.98 -1.46 -0.51
N LEU A 114 -16.31 -1.25 0.63
CA LEU A 114 -14.97 -0.65 0.69
C LEU A 114 -13.86 -1.68 0.92
N THR A 115 -12.69 -1.45 0.35
CA THR A 115 -11.48 -2.17 0.78
C THR A 115 -11.02 -1.67 2.16
N ASN A 116 -10.17 -2.44 2.84
CA ASN A 116 -9.61 -2.00 4.11
C ASN A 116 -8.83 -0.69 3.98
N ALA A 117 -8.11 -0.49 2.87
CA ALA A 117 -7.35 0.73 2.62
C ALA A 117 -8.27 1.96 2.46
N GLU A 118 -9.33 1.83 1.66
CA GLU A 118 -10.33 2.88 1.49
C GLU A 118 -11.06 3.19 2.80
N LEU A 119 -11.40 2.17 3.60
CA LEU A 119 -12.05 2.35 4.89
C LEU A 119 -11.14 3.08 5.88
N ILE A 120 -9.85 2.74 5.93
CA ILE A 120 -8.86 3.44 6.76
C ILE A 120 -8.77 4.90 6.34
N GLN A 121 -8.64 5.17 5.04
CA GLN A 121 -8.59 6.53 4.51
C GLN A 121 -9.83 7.33 4.91
N GLN A 122 -11.02 6.76 4.76
CA GLN A 122 -12.27 7.42 5.15
C GLN A 122 -12.31 7.74 6.66
N LEU A 123 -11.84 6.82 7.50
CA LEU A 123 -11.77 7.04 8.96
C LEU A 123 -10.72 8.10 9.32
N GLU A 124 -9.61 8.17 8.59
CA GLU A 124 -8.59 9.21 8.76
C GLU A 124 -9.12 10.59 8.39
N GLU A 125 -9.81 10.71 7.26
CA GLU A 125 -10.45 11.96 6.83
C GLU A 125 -11.51 12.42 7.84
N GLN A 126 -12.35 11.50 8.33
CA GLN A 126 -13.33 11.80 9.39
C GLN A 126 -12.65 12.26 10.68
N ARG A 127 -11.58 11.57 11.10
CA ARG A 127 -10.81 11.94 12.29
C ARG A 127 -10.20 13.32 12.12
N GLU A 128 -9.60 13.61 10.97
CA GLU A 128 -8.99 14.91 10.70
C GLU A 128 -10.03 16.03 10.75
N ALA A 129 -11.18 15.85 10.09
CA ALA A 129 -12.26 16.83 10.11
C ALA A 129 -12.77 17.09 11.55
N LEU A 130 -12.91 16.03 12.36
CA LEU A 130 -13.27 16.15 13.78
C LEU A 130 -12.19 16.90 14.58
N CYS A 131 -10.92 16.59 14.36
CA CYS A 131 -9.79 17.27 14.99
C CYS A 131 -9.73 18.75 14.60
N GLN A 132 -9.93 19.09 13.33
CA GLN A 132 -9.96 20.48 12.85
C GLN A 132 -11.12 21.26 13.50
N THR A 133 -12.31 20.66 13.55
CA THR A 133 -13.49 21.25 14.19
C THR A 133 -13.24 21.48 15.68
N LEU A 134 -12.72 20.47 16.38
CA LEU A 134 -12.35 20.60 17.79
C LEU A 134 -11.31 21.69 18.02
N HIS A 135 -10.29 21.74 17.18
CA HIS A 135 -9.22 22.72 17.28
C HIS A 135 -9.76 24.16 17.14
N ALA A 136 -10.61 24.40 16.14
CA ALA A 136 -11.28 25.70 15.94
C ALA A 136 -12.13 26.09 17.17
N GLU A 137 -12.98 25.17 17.66
CA GLU A 137 -13.78 25.40 18.86
C GLU A 137 -12.94 25.71 20.12
N MET A 138 -11.79 25.04 20.27
CA MET A 138 -10.91 25.24 21.42
C MET A 138 -10.15 26.55 21.34
N LEU A 139 -9.75 27.00 20.15
CA LEU A 139 -9.14 28.32 19.97
C LEU A 139 -10.09 29.46 20.32
N GLU A 140 -11.38 29.31 20.04
CA GLU A 140 -12.41 30.29 20.40
C GLU A 140 -12.82 30.21 21.88
N HIS A 141 -12.42 29.16 22.61
CA HIS A 141 -12.82 28.97 23.98
C HIS A 141 -12.19 30.02 24.91
N PRO A 142 -12.97 30.79 25.72
CA PRO A 142 -12.45 31.91 26.50
C PRO A 142 -11.32 31.55 27.46
N ILE A 143 -11.39 30.37 28.09
CA ILE A 143 -10.32 29.90 28.99
C ILE A 143 -9.04 29.58 28.23
N VAL A 144 -9.13 28.96 27.05
CA VAL A 144 -7.96 28.60 26.24
C VAL A 144 -7.30 29.86 25.70
N GLY A 145 -8.08 30.83 25.22
CA GLY A 145 -7.58 32.15 24.82
C GLY A 145 -6.92 32.94 25.96
N MET A 146 -7.26 32.65 27.22
CA MET A 146 -6.58 33.22 28.38
C MET A 146 -5.25 32.54 28.70
N LEU A 147 -4.90 31.38 28.15
CA LEU A 147 -3.67 30.63 28.46
C LEU A 147 -2.50 31.01 27.54
N THR A 148 -2.02 32.25 27.68
CA THR A 148 -1.02 32.84 26.78
C THR A 148 0.42 32.76 27.27
N ARG A 149 0.69 32.37 28.53
CA ARG A 149 2.06 32.39 29.07
C ARG A 149 2.81 31.09 28.79
N PHE A 150 4.11 31.20 28.52
CA PHE A 150 4.99 30.04 28.38
C PHE A 150 5.00 29.15 29.63
N GLY A 151 5.36 27.88 29.43
CA GLY A 151 5.43 26.87 30.48
C GLY A 151 4.07 26.21 30.71
N PHE A 152 3.59 26.25 31.96
CA PHE A 152 2.38 25.52 32.36
C PHE A 152 1.11 25.92 31.60
N GLU A 153 0.90 27.20 31.29
CA GLU A 153 -0.32 27.61 30.58
C GLU A 153 -0.33 27.08 29.14
N MET A 154 0.81 27.16 28.43
CA MET A 154 0.94 26.58 27.09
C MET A 154 0.72 25.06 27.07
N SER A 155 1.18 24.32 28.09
CA SER A 155 0.89 22.88 28.15
C SER A 155 -0.59 22.60 28.40
N MET A 156 -1.27 23.41 29.21
CA MET A 156 -2.72 23.29 29.41
C MET A 156 -3.52 23.67 28.16
N CYS A 157 -3.05 24.66 27.39
CA CYS A 157 -3.60 25.01 26.09
C CYS A 157 -3.46 23.83 25.11
N HIS A 158 -2.25 23.25 25.02
CA HIS A 158 -2.00 22.10 24.17
C HIS A 158 -2.90 20.90 24.52
N ILE A 159 -3.04 20.56 25.81
CA ILE A 159 -3.94 19.49 26.27
C ILE A 159 -5.39 19.74 25.82
N ALA A 160 -5.89 20.99 25.93
CA ALA A 160 -7.23 21.32 25.44
C ALA A 160 -7.35 21.19 23.92
N LEU A 161 -6.36 21.67 23.17
CA LEU A 161 -6.34 21.58 21.70
C LEU A 161 -6.27 20.11 21.22
N CYS A 162 -5.66 19.23 22.00
CA CYS A 162 -5.65 17.79 21.76
C CYS A 162 -6.95 17.08 22.21
N GLY A 163 -7.90 17.79 22.83
CA GLY A 163 -9.14 17.20 23.34
C GLY A 163 -8.95 16.36 24.60
N GLU A 164 -7.84 16.51 25.29
CA GLU A 164 -7.53 15.73 26.49
C GLU A 164 -8.08 16.42 27.75
N THR A 165 -8.49 15.61 28.72
CA THR A 165 -8.99 16.10 30.01
C THR A 165 -7.85 16.44 30.95
N TYR A 166 -8.00 17.52 31.73
CA TYR A 166 -7.03 17.86 32.76
C TYR A 166 -7.10 16.87 33.93
N THR A 167 -5.95 16.57 34.51
CA THR A 167 -5.87 15.79 35.75
C THR A 167 -6.31 16.65 36.96
N PRO A 168 -6.75 16.04 38.07
CA PRO A 168 -7.12 16.79 39.28
C PRO A 168 -6.01 17.74 39.78
N GLY A 169 -4.74 17.33 39.62
CA GLY A 169 -3.57 18.13 39.97
C GLY A 169 -3.35 19.35 39.05
N GLN A 170 -3.84 19.32 37.81
CA GLN A 170 -3.76 20.42 36.85
C GLN A 170 -4.92 21.41 37.00
N LEU A 171 -6.13 20.91 37.33
CA LEU A 171 -7.33 21.73 37.48
C LEU A 171 -7.18 22.80 38.57
N GLN A 172 -6.58 22.45 39.71
CA GLN A 172 -6.42 23.38 40.84
C GLN A 172 -5.50 24.58 40.50
N PRO A 173 -4.30 24.39 39.93
CA PRO A 173 -3.50 25.48 39.38
C PRO A 173 -4.23 26.28 38.29
N LEU A 174 -4.94 25.60 37.38
CA LEU A 174 -5.64 26.24 36.27
C LEU A 174 -6.72 27.22 36.77
N LYS A 175 -7.58 26.78 37.70
CA LYS A 175 -8.58 27.64 38.36
C LYS A 175 -7.95 28.87 39.00
N LYS A 176 -6.81 28.72 39.67
CA LYS A 176 -6.08 29.83 40.30
C LYS A 176 -5.52 30.83 39.29
N ILE A 177 -4.96 30.35 38.19
CA ILE A 177 -4.40 31.17 37.10
C ILE A 177 -5.53 31.99 36.45
N ILE A 178 -6.63 31.35 36.09
CA ILE A 178 -7.79 32.01 35.48
C ILE A 178 -8.40 33.04 36.43
N THR A 179 -8.60 32.70 37.71
CA THR A 179 -9.11 33.65 38.71
C THR A 179 -8.22 34.89 38.81
N LYS A 180 -6.89 34.71 38.76
CA LYS A 180 -5.93 35.82 38.77
C LYS A 180 -6.03 36.68 37.51
N LYS A 181 -6.22 36.08 36.33
CA LYS A 181 -6.36 36.82 35.06
C LYS A 181 -7.69 37.58 34.98
N LEU A 182 -8.78 37.00 35.48
CA LEU A 182 -10.09 37.66 35.53
C LEU A 182 -10.12 38.82 36.53
N SER A 183 -9.63 38.61 37.75
CA SER A 183 -9.70 39.62 38.82
C SER A 183 -8.60 40.70 38.73
N GLY A 184 -7.49 40.43 38.02
CA GLY A 184 -6.29 41.25 38.03
C GLY A 184 -5.59 41.34 39.40
N ALA A 185 -6.06 40.60 40.41
CA ALA A 185 -5.69 40.81 41.80
C ALA A 185 -4.80 39.68 42.35
N ARG A 186 -4.07 39.97 43.43
CA ARG A 186 -3.26 38.96 44.14
C ARG A 186 -4.16 37.90 44.79
N LYS A 187 -3.64 36.68 44.91
CA LYS A 187 -4.31 35.55 45.57
C LYS A 187 -4.75 35.96 46.97
N GLY A 188 -6.00 35.67 47.32
CA GLY A 188 -6.59 35.94 48.64
C GLY A 188 -7.10 37.37 48.85
N SER A 189 -6.98 38.25 47.86
CA SER A 189 -7.65 39.57 47.92
C SER A 189 -9.18 39.43 47.82
N LYS A 190 -9.92 40.44 48.31
CA LYS A 190 -11.39 40.46 48.21
C LYS A 190 -11.89 40.31 46.77
N SER A 191 -11.25 41.00 45.82
CA SER A 191 -11.56 40.89 44.38
C SER A 191 -11.27 39.48 43.83
N TYR A 192 -10.15 38.87 44.23
CA TYR A 192 -9.82 37.50 43.83
C TYR A 192 -10.87 36.49 44.30
N LEU A 193 -11.28 36.58 45.57
CA LEU A 193 -12.29 35.68 46.14
C LEU A 193 -13.66 35.84 45.48
N ALA A 194 -14.03 37.06 45.08
CA ALA A 194 -15.28 37.33 44.38
C ALA A 194 -15.36 36.64 43.00
N HIS A 195 -14.24 36.48 42.29
CA HIS A 195 -14.19 35.85 40.97
C HIS A 195 -13.85 34.35 41.00
N LEU A 196 -13.53 33.79 42.17
CA LEU A 196 -13.06 32.39 42.28
C LEU A 196 -14.13 31.38 41.86
N SER A 197 -15.40 31.61 42.20
CA SER A 197 -16.51 30.72 41.82
C SER A 197 -16.67 30.71 40.31
N GLU A 198 -16.83 31.89 39.69
CA GLU A 198 -16.99 32.03 38.25
C GLU A 198 -15.82 31.41 37.45
N ALA A 199 -14.58 31.67 37.88
CA ALA A 199 -13.40 31.08 37.26
C ALA A 199 -13.39 29.54 37.37
N SER A 200 -13.83 29.00 38.51
CA SER A 200 -13.91 27.57 38.75
C SER A 200 -14.96 26.93 37.84
N ASP A 201 -16.14 27.55 37.76
CA ASP A 201 -17.25 27.08 36.93
C ASP A 201 -16.85 27.05 35.44
N ARG A 202 -16.17 28.10 34.95
CA ARG A 202 -15.68 28.14 33.55
C ARG A 202 -14.65 27.06 33.26
N VAL A 203 -13.75 26.76 34.20
CA VAL A 203 -12.76 25.69 34.05
C VAL A 203 -13.42 24.31 34.11
N ASP A 204 -14.42 24.13 34.99
CA ASP A 204 -15.16 22.87 35.09
C ASP A 204 -16.05 22.62 33.85
N GLN A 205 -16.63 23.67 33.26
CA GLN A 205 -17.33 23.60 31.98
C GLN A 205 -16.39 23.17 30.85
N LEU A 206 -15.18 23.72 30.78
CA LEU A 206 -14.15 23.29 29.82
C LEU A 206 -13.81 21.80 30.03
N GLN A 207 -13.58 21.38 31.28
CA GLN A 207 -13.29 19.98 31.62
C GLN A 207 -14.43 19.04 31.18
N ALA A 208 -15.68 19.41 31.45
CA ALA A 208 -16.84 18.62 31.05
C ALA A 208 -16.96 18.49 29.52
N ARG A 209 -16.67 19.57 28.79
CA ARG A 209 -16.67 19.56 27.32
C ARG A 209 -15.58 18.65 26.73
N LEU A 210 -14.40 18.62 27.34
CA LEU A 210 -13.30 17.72 26.97
C LEU A 210 -13.66 16.25 27.26
N TRP A 211 -14.44 15.99 28.31
CA TRP A 211 -14.88 14.63 28.67
C TRP A 211 -15.84 14.01 27.65
N ILE A 212 -16.86 14.76 27.21
CA ILE A 212 -17.91 14.27 26.29
C ILE A 212 -17.32 13.78 24.96
N LYS A 213 -16.24 14.43 24.50
CA LYS A 213 -15.59 14.09 23.22
C LYS A 213 -14.67 12.87 23.30
N LYS A 214 -14.31 12.41 24.51
CA LYS A 214 -13.43 11.25 24.72
C LYS A 214 -14.17 9.92 24.75
N THR A 215 -15.44 9.91 25.11
CA THR A 215 -16.25 8.69 24.98
C THR A 215 -16.46 8.42 23.49
N PRO A 216 -15.82 7.39 22.89
CA PRO A 216 -16.23 6.97 21.57
C PRO A 216 -17.72 6.70 21.67
N SER A 217 -18.52 7.33 20.81
CA SER A 217 -19.93 7.00 20.73
C SER A 217 -19.98 5.48 20.60
N ALA A 218 -20.49 4.79 21.62
CA ALA A 218 -20.76 3.37 21.56
C ALA A 218 -21.90 3.22 20.55
N THR A 219 -21.58 3.36 19.27
CA THR A 219 -22.45 3.04 18.15
C THR A 219 -22.69 1.55 18.32
N LYS A 220 -23.88 1.27 18.84
CA LYS A 220 -24.47 -0.05 18.98
C LYS A 220 -24.09 -0.86 17.74
N SER A 221 -23.23 -1.87 17.94
CA SER A 221 -23.01 -2.91 16.95
C SER A 221 -24.38 -3.49 16.63
N THR A 222 -24.92 -3.21 15.46
CA THR A 222 -26.13 -3.85 14.98
C THR A 222 -25.84 -5.35 14.91
N PRO A 223 -26.53 -6.21 15.69
CA PRO A 223 -26.32 -7.64 15.58
C PRO A 223 -26.85 -8.09 14.21
N CYS A 224 -25.98 -8.74 13.43
CA CYS A 224 -26.36 -9.48 12.23
C CYS A 224 -27.20 -10.71 12.57
#